data_AF-A0A6B2SQH2-F1
#
_entry.id   AF-A0A6B2SQH2-F1
#
_cell.length_a   1.000
_cell.length_b   1.000
_cell.length_c   1.000
_cell.angle_alpha   90.00
_cell.angle_beta   90.00
_cell.angle_gamma   90.00
#
_symmetry.space_group_name_H-M   'P 1'
#
loop_
_entity.id
_entity.type
_entity.pdbx_description
1 polymer ?
#
loop_
_entity_poly.entity_id
_entity_poly.type
_entity_poly.pdbx_seq_one_letter_code
_entity_poly.pdbx_strand_id
1 'polypeptide(L)'
;AEAVETLHAALRAFQGLGAEPWVEQCRAGLREADRTPNAAPVQACGLTAQELRVARLVSTGLTNKEAGAALQLSPRTIGAHLYRIFPKLGVTSRAALAGALPES
;
A
#
# COMPACT_ATOMS: atom_id res chain seq x y z
N ALA A 1 1.53 -15.20 -1.39
CA ALA A 1 1.98 -15.61 -0.05
C ALA A 1 3.27 -16.40 -0.14
N GLU A 2 3.32 -17.46 -0.97
CA GLU A 2 4.48 -18.31 -1.21
C GLU A 2 5.79 -17.55 -1.52
N ALA A 3 5.77 -16.59 -2.47
CA ALA A 3 6.97 -15.83 -2.84
C ALA A 3 7.58 -14.99 -1.69
N VAL A 4 6.75 -14.45 -0.78
CA VAL A 4 7.21 -13.66 0.37
C VAL A 4 7.83 -14.57 1.43
N GLU A 5 7.26 -15.76 1.61
CA GLU A 5 7.79 -16.79 2.50
C GLU A 5 9.14 -17.32 1.99
N THR A 6 9.28 -17.54 0.68
CA THR A 6 10.55 -17.90 0.04
C THR A 6 11.62 -16.84 0.26
N LEU A 7 11.28 -15.54 0.12
CA LEU A 7 12.22 -14.44 0.35
C LEU A 7 12.67 -14.36 1.82
N HIS A 8 11.78 -14.61 2.78
CA HIS A 8 12.15 -14.70 4.19
C HIS A 8 13.05 -15.90 4.50
N ALA A 9 12.79 -17.05 3.89
CA ALA A 9 13.63 -18.24 4.05
C ALA A 9 15.04 -18.01 3.48
N ALA A 10 15.14 -17.41 2.29
CA ALA A 10 16.41 -17.06 1.67
C ALA A 10 17.21 -16.04 2.51
N LEU A 11 16.53 -15.02 3.07
CA LEU A 11 17.16 -14.02 3.94
C LEU A 11 17.83 -14.67 5.16
N ARG A 12 17.15 -15.62 5.84
CA ARG A 12 17.72 -16.33 6.99
C ARG A 12 18.96 -17.15 6.62
N ALA A 13 18.94 -17.81 5.46
CA ALA A 13 20.08 -18.57 4.98
C ALA A 13 21.29 -17.69 4.65
N PHE A 14 21.07 -16.56 3.96
CA PHE A 14 22.16 -15.65 3.57
C PHE A 14 22.76 -14.88 4.76
N GLN A 15 21.98 -14.60 5.79
CA GLN A 15 22.48 -14.02 7.04
C GLN A 15 23.43 -14.97 7.77
N GLY A 16 23.11 -16.27 7.81
CA GLY A 16 24.00 -17.28 8.41
C GLY A 16 25.32 -17.47 7.68
N LEU A 17 25.39 -17.09 6.40
CA LEU A 17 26.56 -17.22 5.53
C LEU A 17 27.37 -15.91 5.42
N GLY A 18 26.94 -14.81 6.04
CA GLY A 18 27.62 -13.50 5.92
C GLY A 18 27.57 -12.92 4.49
N ALA A 19 26.52 -13.23 3.74
CA ALA A 19 26.37 -12.86 2.34
C ALA A 19 25.60 -11.53 2.18
N GLU A 20 26.16 -10.43 2.70
CA GLU A 20 25.56 -9.08 2.72
C GLU A 20 24.81 -8.65 1.43
N PRO A 21 25.37 -8.83 0.21
CA PRO A 21 24.70 -8.41 -1.03
C PRO A 21 23.36 -9.13 -1.25
N TRP A 22 23.31 -10.41 -0.92
CA TRP A 22 22.12 -11.25 -1.08
C TRP A 22 21.08 -10.97 0.00
N VAL A 23 21.54 -10.63 1.22
CA VAL A 23 20.69 -10.15 2.32
C VAL A 23 19.96 -8.87 1.90
N GLU A 24 20.68 -7.90 1.33
CA GLU A 24 20.08 -6.65 0.86
C GLU A 24 19.12 -6.86 -0.32
N GLN A 25 19.42 -7.80 -1.22
CA GLN A 25 18.54 -8.15 -2.33
C GLN A 25 17.23 -8.80 -1.85
N CYS A 26 17.28 -9.71 -0.88
CA CYS A 26 16.07 -10.29 -0.27
C CYS A 26 15.26 -9.23 0.49
N ARG A 27 15.92 -8.33 1.23
CA ARG A 27 15.25 -7.19 1.89
C ARG A 27 14.59 -6.25 0.89
N ALA A 28 15.24 -5.99 -0.25
CA ALA A 28 14.65 -5.21 -1.33
C ALA A 28 13.41 -5.88 -1.90
N GLY A 29 13.47 -7.20 -2.19
CA GLY A 29 12.30 -7.96 -2.65
C GLY A 29 11.15 -8.00 -1.64
N LEU A 30 11.45 -8.08 -0.34
CA LEU A 30 10.43 -7.98 0.72
C LEU A 30 9.81 -6.58 0.80
N ARG A 31 10.61 -5.51 0.63
CA ARG A 31 10.10 -4.14 0.51
C ARG A 31 9.26 -3.94 -0.74
N GLU A 32 9.61 -4.61 -1.84
CA GLU A 32 8.86 -4.60 -3.10
C GLU A 32 7.53 -5.36 -2.96
N ALA A 33 7.52 -6.47 -2.22
CA ALA A 33 6.30 -7.22 -1.93
C ALA A 33 5.40 -6.52 -0.91
N ASP A 34 5.98 -5.75 0.01
CA ASP A 34 5.28 -4.90 0.99
C ASP A 34 4.83 -3.56 0.37
N ARG A 35 5.46 -3.13 -0.73
CA ARG A 35 4.90 -2.17 -1.67
C ARG A 35 3.76 -2.87 -2.40
N THR A 36 2.53 -2.56 -2.00
CA THR A 36 1.32 -3.00 -2.72
C THR A 36 1.54 -2.89 -4.24
N PRO A 37 1.41 -3.99 -5.01
CA PRO A 37 1.73 -4.01 -6.43
C PRO A 37 0.67 -3.20 -7.15
N ASN A 38 0.97 -1.95 -7.46
CA ASN A 38 -0.02 -1.04 -7.99
C ASN A 38 0.60 0.03 -8.87
N ALA A 39 1.28 -0.43 -9.92
CA ALA A 39 1.32 0.29 -11.19
C ALA A 39 0.15 -0.21 -12.07
N ALA A 40 -1.08 -0.13 -11.57
CA ALA A 40 -2.27 -0.26 -12.40
C ALA A 40 -2.45 1.04 -13.20
N PRO A 41 -3.13 1.02 -14.37
CA PRO A 41 -3.43 2.24 -15.12
C PRO A 41 -4.11 3.27 -14.22
N VAL A 42 -3.61 4.50 -14.28
CA VAL A 42 -4.12 5.66 -13.54
C VAL A 42 -5.53 5.96 -14.04
N GLN A 43 -6.53 5.83 -13.16
CA GLN A 43 -7.93 6.16 -13.42
C GLN A 43 -8.23 7.61 -13.01
N ALA A 44 -9.52 7.99 -13.05
CA ALA A 44 -10.02 9.32 -12.72
C ALA A 44 -9.30 9.96 -11.51
N CYS A 45 -8.93 11.23 -11.65
CA CYS A 45 -8.19 12.03 -10.65
C CYS A 45 -6.75 11.58 -10.35
N GLY A 46 -6.09 10.82 -11.23
CA GLY A 46 -4.68 10.47 -11.02
C GLY A 46 -4.46 9.30 -10.05
N LEU A 47 -5.55 8.62 -9.64
CA LEU A 47 -5.52 7.50 -8.71
C LEU A 47 -5.53 6.16 -9.45
N THR A 48 -4.77 5.22 -8.92
CA THR A 48 -4.90 3.80 -9.30
C THR A 48 -6.20 3.19 -8.75
N ALA A 49 -6.62 2.05 -9.30
CA ALA A 49 -7.86 1.38 -8.85
C ALA A 49 -7.85 0.98 -7.36
N GLN A 50 -6.69 0.65 -6.78
CA GLN A 50 -6.59 0.35 -5.36
C GLN A 50 -6.60 1.62 -4.50
N GLU A 51 -5.96 2.70 -4.94
CA GLU A 51 -6.03 3.99 -4.25
C GLU A 51 -7.45 4.53 -4.25
N LEU A 52 -8.18 4.43 -5.36
CA LEU A 52 -9.58 4.82 -5.45
C LEU A 52 -10.46 4.03 -4.46
N ARG A 53 -10.25 2.71 -4.35
CA ARG A 53 -10.95 1.88 -3.36
C ARG A 53 -10.68 2.32 -1.92
N VAL A 54 -9.41 2.58 -1.59
CA VAL A 54 -9.04 3.12 -0.26
C VAL A 54 -9.71 4.48 -0.03
N ALA A 55 -9.60 5.40 -0.98
CA ALA A 55 -10.15 6.75 -0.87
C ALA A 55 -11.67 6.73 -0.65
N ARG A 56 -12.41 5.88 -1.37
CA ARG A 56 -13.86 5.71 -1.22
C ARG A 56 -14.27 5.17 0.15
N LEU A 57 -13.62 4.12 0.65
CA LEU A 57 -13.93 3.61 1.99
C LEU A 57 -13.63 4.65 3.07
N VAL A 58 -12.56 5.41 2.89
CA VAL A 58 -12.16 6.43 3.85
C VAL A 58 -13.08 7.67 3.77
N SER A 59 -13.55 8.03 2.58
CA SER A 59 -14.49 9.15 2.41
C SER A 59 -15.84 8.91 3.07
N THR A 60 -16.27 7.65 3.23
CA THR A 60 -17.51 7.30 3.97
C THR A 60 -17.32 7.29 5.50
N GLY A 61 -16.13 7.62 6.01
CA GLY A 61 -15.86 7.75 7.44
C GLY A 61 -15.12 6.58 8.12
N LEU A 62 -14.82 5.48 7.42
CA LEU A 62 -14.16 4.30 8.02
C LEU A 62 -12.72 4.54 8.44
N THR A 63 -12.38 4.36 9.72
CA THR A 63 -11.00 4.45 10.22
C THR A 63 -10.04 3.56 9.42
N ASN A 64 -8.73 3.84 9.50
CA ASN A 64 -7.72 3.02 8.81
C ASN A 64 -7.80 1.54 9.21
N LYS A 65 -8.28 1.24 10.43
CA LYS A 65 -8.50 -0.13 10.90
C LYS A 65 -9.69 -0.79 10.19
N GLU A 66 -10.82 -0.10 10.08
CA GLU A 66 -12.02 -0.60 9.41
C GLU A 66 -11.83 -0.73 7.90
N ALA A 67 -11.24 0.28 7.27
CA ALA A 67 -10.88 0.23 5.85
C ALA A 67 -9.85 -0.87 5.57
N GLY A 68 -8.89 -1.07 6.49
CA GLY A 68 -7.93 -2.17 6.43
C GLY A 68 -8.64 -3.53 6.50
N ALA A 69 -9.56 -3.71 7.45
CA ALA A 69 -10.35 -4.94 7.55
C ALA A 69 -11.17 -5.22 6.28
N ALA A 70 -11.81 -4.20 5.71
CA ALA A 70 -12.61 -4.33 4.48
C ALA A 70 -11.77 -4.70 3.24
N LEU A 71 -10.49 -4.29 3.19
CA LEU A 71 -9.59 -4.54 2.07
C LEU A 71 -8.55 -5.64 2.34
N GLN A 72 -8.61 -6.31 3.49
CA GLN A 72 -7.60 -7.26 3.95
C GLN A 72 -6.17 -6.65 3.98
N LEU A 73 -6.07 -5.39 4.40
CA LEU A 73 -4.83 -4.64 4.53
C LEU A 73 -4.57 -4.22 5.98
N SER A 74 -3.30 -4.04 6.33
CA SER A 74 -2.96 -3.48 7.64
C SER A 74 -3.37 -1.99 7.73
N PRO A 75 -3.72 -1.48 8.93
CA PRO A 75 -4.00 -0.06 9.12
C PRO A 75 -2.82 0.85 8.69
N ARG A 76 -1.59 0.36 8.82
CA ARG A 76 -0.37 1.03 8.37
C ARG A 76 -0.33 1.14 6.84
N THR A 77 -0.71 0.09 6.14
CA THR A 77 -0.79 0.08 4.67
C THR A 77 -1.83 1.08 4.18
N ILE A 78 -2.99 1.17 4.85
CA ILE A 78 -4.00 2.19 4.56
C ILE A 78 -3.42 3.61 4.73
N GLY A 79 -2.68 3.87 5.82
CA GLY A 79 -2.00 5.15 6.02
C GLY A 79 -1.02 5.49 4.89
N ALA A 80 -0.25 4.50 4.41
CA ALA A 80 0.66 4.68 3.28
C ALA A 80 -0.07 4.98 1.96
N HIS A 81 -1.25 4.38 1.73
CA HIS A 81 -2.09 4.75 0.59
C HIS A 81 -2.60 6.19 0.72
N LEU A 82 -3.13 6.59 1.88
CA LEU A 82 -3.64 7.94 2.10
C LEU A 82 -2.56 9.01 1.91
N TYR A 83 -1.33 8.75 2.37
CA TYR A 83 -0.19 9.65 2.16
C TYR A 83 0.10 9.92 0.68
N ARG A 84 -0.15 8.94 -0.21
CA ARG A 84 0.01 9.10 -1.67
C ARG A 84 -1.23 9.70 -2.34
N ILE A 85 -2.42 9.39 -1.82
CA ILE A 85 -3.71 9.85 -2.36
C ILE A 85 -3.89 11.36 -2.14
N PHE A 86 -3.58 11.85 -0.94
CA PHE A 86 -3.77 13.26 -0.55
C PHE A 86 -3.14 14.26 -1.54
N PRO A 87 -1.83 14.17 -1.85
CA PRO A 87 -1.21 15.07 -2.82
C PRO A 87 -1.75 14.89 -4.24
N LYS A 88 -2.15 13.67 -4.64
CA LYS A 88 -2.73 13.42 -5.96
C LYS A 88 -4.10 14.09 -6.15
N LEU A 89 -4.89 14.17 -5.07
CA LEU A 89 -6.20 14.82 -5.06
C LEU A 89 -6.15 16.28 -4.60
N GLY A 90 -4.99 16.81 -4.22
CA GLY A 90 -4.86 18.17 -3.68
C GLY A 90 -5.57 18.39 -2.34
N VAL A 91 -5.80 17.32 -1.57
CA VAL A 91 -6.50 17.39 -0.27
C VAL A 91 -5.54 17.19 0.89
N THR A 92 -5.81 17.84 2.02
CA THR A 92 -4.98 17.76 3.23
C THR A 92 -5.67 17.03 4.38
N SER A 93 -6.95 16.72 4.24
CA SER A 93 -7.74 16.11 5.29
C SER A 93 -8.62 14.98 4.79
N ARG A 94 -8.92 14.08 5.72
CA ARG A 94 -9.83 12.96 5.51
C ARG A 94 -11.23 13.41 5.11
N ALA A 95 -11.73 14.49 5.72
CA ALA A 95 -13.04 15.04 5.41
C ALA A 95 -13.11 15.61 3.98
N ALA A 96 -12.00 16.14 3.47
CA ALA A 96 -11.93 16.67 2.12
C ALA A 96 -11.95 15.57 1.03
N LEU A 97 -11.72 14.30 1.37
CA LEU A 97 -11.81 13.20 0.40
C LEU A 97 -13.20 13.06 -0.22
N ALA A 98 -14.27 13.27 0.56
CA ALA A 98 -15.64 13.11 0.06
C ALA A 98 -15.97 14.09 -1.07
N GLY A 99 -15.45 15.32 -1.01
CA GLY A 99 -15.65 16.33 -2.06
C GLY A 99 -14.66 16.25 -3.23
N ALA A 100 -13.57 15.51 -3.09
CA ALA A 100 -12.53 15.38 -4.12
C ALA A 100 -12.68 14.12 -5.00
N LEU A 101 -13.55 13.20 -4.62
CA LEU A 101 -13.84 12.00 -5.40
C LEU A 101 -14.98 12.29 -6.39
N PRO A 102 -14.90 11.79 -7.63
CA PRO A 102 -16.01 11.93 -8.58
C PRO A 102 -17.23 11.18 -8.04
N GLU A 103 -18.38 11.87 -8.06
CA GLU A 103 -19.69 11.23 -7.89
C GLU A 103 -19.87 10.20 -9.02
N SER A 104 -20.43 9.04 -8.70
CA SER A 104 -20.43 7.87 -9.60
C SER A 104 -21.21 8.08 -10.88
#